data_AF-A0A8I1B4G2-F1
#
_entry.id   AF-A0A8I1B4G2-F1
#
_cell.length_a   1.000
_cell.length_b   1.000
_cell.length_c   1.000
_cell.angle_alpha   90.00
_cell.angle_beta   90.00
_cell.angle_gamma   90.00
#
_symmetry.space_group_name_H-M   'P 1'
#
loop_
_entity.id
_entity.type
_entity.pdbx_description
1 polymer ?
#
loop_
_entity_poly.entity_id
_entity_poly.type
_entity_poly.pdbx_seq_one_letter_code
_entity_poly.pdbx_strand_id
1 'polypeptide(L)' 'MITETIKKFVGRLFAPAARGPLRIGRDKHGIDRRNVSRHAIKVCEVLRQHGYDAYIVGGAVRDLIVGL' A
#
# COMPACT_ATOMS: atom_id res chain seq x y z
N MET A 1 -12.94 25.43 16.27
CA MET A 1 -12.30 24.51 17.23
C MET A 1 -13.22 23.41 17.76
N ILE A 2 -14.30 23.70 18.52
CA ILE A 2 -15.19 22.62 19.05
C ILE A 2 -16.05 21.98 17.96
N THR A 3 -16.63 22.78 17.07
CA THR A 3 -17.54 22.32 16.01
C THR A 3 -16.86 21.41 14.99
N GLU A 4 -15.56 21.62 14.73
CA GLU A 4 -14.75 20.77 13.83
C GLU A 4 -14.43 19.42 14.48
N THR A 5 -14.17 19.40 15.78
CA THR A 5 -13.97 18.17 16.54
C THR A 5 -15.26 17.35 16.59
N ILE A 6 -16.41 18.00 16.81
CA ILE A 6 -17.73 17.35 16.78
C ILE A 6 -18.02 16.78 15.39
N LYS A 7 -17.80 17.57 14.31
CA LYS A 7 -17.97 17.09 12.93
C LYS A 7 -17.08 15.89 12.62
N LYS A 8 -15.81 15.90 13.04
CA LYS A 8 -14.90 14.75 12.85
C LYS A 8 -15.35 13.51 13.64
N PHE A 9 -15.82 13.70 14.87
CA PHE A 9 -16.24 12.60 15.74
C PHE A 9 -17.53 11.94 15.22
N VAL A 10 -18.54 12.74 14.90
CA VAL A 10 -19.81 12.27 14.30
C VAL A 10 -19.54 11.61 12.95
N GLY A 11 -18.73 12.23 12.09
CA GLY A 11 -18.36 11.64 10.80
C GLY A 11 -17.67 10.28 10.92
N ARG A 12 -16.91 10.05 12.00
CA ARG A 12 -16.22 8.78 12.26
C ARG A 12 -17.15 7.70 12.84
N LEU A 13 -18.18 8.09 13.59
CA LEU A 13 -19.23 7.21 14.12
C LEU A 13 -20.16 6.66 13.03
N PHE A 14 -20.41 7.45 12.00
CA PHE A 14 -21.30 7.07 10.88
C PHE A 14 -20.55 6.68 9.59
N ALA A 15 -19.21 6.65 9.62
CA ALA A 15 -18.44 6.21 8.46
C ALA A 15 -18.65 4.70 8.24
N PRO A 16 -19.00 4.26 7.03
CA PRO A 16 -19.08 2.83 6.73
C PRO A 16 -17.71 2.20 6.97
N ALA A 17 -17.68 1.03 7.61
CA ALA A 17 -16.45 0.27 7.79
C ALA A 17 -15.79 0.07 6.42
N ALA A 18 -14.50 0.42 6.31
CA ALA A 18 -13.75 0.22 5.09
C ALA A 18 -13.82 -1.26 4.71
N ARG A 19 -14.51 -1.57 3.62
CA ARG A 19 -14.62 -2.94 3.11
C ARG A 19 -13.45 -3.19 2.16
N GLY A 20 -12.70 -4.24 2.42
CA GLY A 20 -11.58 -4.69 1.59
C GLY A 20 -10.22 -4.59 2.28
N PRO A 21 -9.15 -5.02 1.59
CA PRO A 21 -7.81 -5.04 2.14
C PRO A 21 -7.30 -3.62 2.44
N LEU A 22 -6.55 -3.50 3.53
CA LEU A 22 -5.86 -2.27 3.89
C LEU A 22 -4.82 -1.93 2.81
N ARG A 23 -4.95 -0.76 2.20
CA ARG A 23 -3.97 -0.22 1.24
C ARG A 23 -3.04 0.75 1.96
N ILE A 24 -1.77 0.40 2.05
CA ILE A 24 -0.74 1.21 2.70
C ILE A 24 0.03 1.97 1.61
N GLY A 25 0.09 3.30 1.70
CA GLY A 25 0.80 4.17 0.76
C GLY A 25 2.32 4.16 0.96
N ARG A 26 3.06 4.72 -0.01
CA ARG A 26 4.53 4.78 0.00
C ARG A 26 5.12 5.45 1.23
N ASP A 27 4.45 6.50 1.69
CA ASP A 27 4.75 7.24 2.92
C ASP A 27 4.64 6.39 4.18
N LYS A 28 3.83 5.32 4.16
CA LYS A 28 3.53 4.48 5.32
C LYS A 28 4.24 3.13 5.31
N HIS A 29 4.46 2.52 4.14
CA HIS A 29 5.08 1.19 4.09
C HIS A 29 6.63 1.22 4.08
N GLY A 30 7.25 2.38 3.84
CA GLY A 30 8.72 2.56 3.99
C GLY A 30 9.61 1.85 2.97
N ILE A 31 9.03 1.15 1.99
CA ILE A 31 9.78 0.41 0.95
C ILE A 31 10.37 1.42 -0.04
N ASP A 32 11.69 1.45 -0.13
CA ASP A 32 12.39 2.15 -1.19
C ASP A 32 12.44 1.31 -2.46
N ARG A 33 11.83 1.82 -3.54
CA ARG A 33 11.80 1.16 -4.85
C ARG A 33 13.21 0.90 -5.41
N ARG A 34 14.23 1.64 -4.96
CA ARG A 34 15.63 1.42 -5.36
C ARG A 34 16.22 0.11 -4.84
N ASN A 35 15.71 -0.41 -3.72
CA ASN A 35 16.14 -1.66 -3.13
C ASN A 35 15.41 -2.88 -3.72
N VAL A 36 14.35 -2.63 -4.50
CA VAL A 36 13.62 -3.69 -5.19
C VAL A 36 14.42 -4.16 -6.41
N SER A 37 14.53 -5.47 -6.60
CA SER A 37 15.16 -6.05 -7.79
C SER A 37 14.57 -5.47 -9.08
N ARG A 38 15.43 -4.87 -9.92
CA ARG A 38 15.05 -4.32 -11.23
C ARG A 38 14.43 -5.39 -12.14
N HIS A 39 14.86 -6.64 -12.02
CA HIS A 39 14.30 -7.76 -12.77
C HIS A 39 12.88 -8.10 -12.31
N ALA A 40 12.62 -8.10 -11.01
CA ALA A 40 11.28 -8.33 -10.47
C ALA A 40 10.29 -7.22 -10.89
N ILE A 41 10.75 -5.95 -10.87
CA ILE A 41 9.99 -4.83 -11.42
C ILE A 41 9.68 -5.07 -12.89
N LYS A 42 10.68 -5.41 -13.70
CA LYS A 42 10.51 -5.61 -15.14
C LYS A 42 9.52 -6.73 -15.46
N VAL A 43 9.59 -7.85 -14.75
CA VAL A 43 8.65 -8.96 -14.94
C VAL A 43 7.22 -8.52 -14.61
N CYS A 44 7.01 -7.85 -13.47
CA CYS A 44 5.68 -7.34 -13.11
C CYS A 44 5.16 -6.33 -14.14
N GLU A 45 6.02 -5.44 -14.65
CA GLU A 45 5.66 -4.48 -15.69
C GLU A 45 5.24 -5.16 -17.00
N VAL A 46 6.02 -6.15 -17.46
CA VAL A 46 5.70 -6.90 -18.69
C VAL A 46 4.40 -7.68 -18.55
N LEU A 47 4.17 -8.35 -17.42
CA LEU A 47 2.91 -9.06 -17.17
C LEU A 47 1.71 -8.10 -17.17
N ARG A 48 1.84 -6.94 -16.51
CA ARG A 48 0.79 -5.91 -16.49
C ARG A 48 0.52 -5.32 -17.87
N GLN A 49 1.55 -5.16 -18.71
CA GLN A 49 1.39 -4.73 -20.11
C GLN A 49 0.58 -5.72 -20.95
N HIS A 50 0.56 -7.00 -20.59
CA HIS A 50 -0.23 -8.05 -21.25
C HIS A 50 -1.56 -8.34 -20.56
N GLY A 51 -2.01 -7.46 -19.65
CA GLY A 51 -3.32 -7.57 -19.00
C GLY A 51 -3.36 -8.49 -17.78
N TYR A 52 -2.20 -8.94 -17.27
CA TYR A 52 -2.13 -9.76 -16.07
C TYR A 52 -1.88 -8.93 -14.81
N ASP A 53 -2.47 -9.41 -13.72
CA ASP A 53 -2.13 -8.95 -12.38
C ASP A 53 -0.79 -9.55 -11.93
N ALA A 54 0.16 -8.68 -11.56
CA ALA A 54 1.48 -9.09 -11.08
C ALA A 54 1.95 -8.23 -9.92
N TYR A 55 2.50 -8.90 -8.89
CA TYR A 55 2.88 -8.33 -7.61
C TYR A 55 4.13 -9.01 -7.05
N ILE A 56 4.94 -8.23 -6.33
CA ILE A 56 6.04 -8.74 -5.50
C ILE A 56 5.43 -9.07 -4.13
N VAL A 57 5.70 -10.27 -3.60
CA VAL A 57 5.07 -10.78 -2.38
C VAL A 57 6.07 -11.56 -1.50
N GLY A 58 5.63 -11.98 -0.32
CA GLY A 58 6.37 -12.91 0.54
C GLY A 58 7.64 -12.31 1.14
N GLY A 59 8.72 -13.10 1.13
CA GLY A 59 10.00 -12.75 1.76
C GLY A 59 10.60 -11.45 1.24
N ALA A 60 10.54 -11.22 -0.07
CA ALA A 60 11.06 -9.99 -0.67
C ALA A 60 10.41 -8.73 -0.09
N VAL A 61 9.09 -8.73 0.11
CA VAL A 61 8.38 -7.56 0.69
C VAL A 61 8.73 -7.40 2.18
N ARG A 62 8.75 -8.51 2.92
CA ARG A 62 9.11 -8.50 4.34
C ARG A 62 10.50 -7.91 4.54
N ASP A 63 11.48 -8.40 3.79
CA ASP A 63 12.88 -8.03 3.92
C ASP A 63 13.09 -6.54 3.57
N LEU A 64 12.40 -6.04 2.53
CA LEU A 64 12.38 -4.62 2.18
C LEU A 64 11.76 -3.72 3.26
N ILE A 65 10.76 -4.21 4.01
CA ILE A 65 10.12 -3.46 5.11
C ILE A 65 11.07 -3.37 6.31
N VAL A 66 11.84 -4.43 6.59
CA VAL A 66 12.78 -4.47 7.72
C VAL A 66 14.18 -3.95 7.36
N GLY A 67 14.43 -3.58 6.11
CA GLY A 67 15.68 -2.95 5.65
C GLY A 67 16.85 -3.91 5.43
N LEU A 68 16.56 -5.16 5.04
CA LEU A 68 17.55 -6.17 4.67
C LEU A 68 17.91 -6.12 3.17
#